data_AF-L2FER5-F1
#
_entry.id   AF-L2FER5-F1
#
_cell.length_a   1.000
_cell.length_b   1.000
_cell.length_c   1.000
_cell.angle_alpha   90.00
_cell.angle_beta   90.00
_cell.angle_gamma   90.00
#
_symmetry.space_group_name_H-M   'P 1'
#
loop_
_entity.id
_entity.type
_entity.pdbx_description
1 polymer ?
#
loop_
_entity_poly.entity_id
_entity_poly.type
_entity_poly.pdbx_seq_one_letter_code
_entity_poly.pdbx_strand_id
1 'polypeptide(L)'
;MCAYMSFFKQNTFQLHLSDNLYNNVAIYSRERQLSLYAAFRLLSDDPALAGLNKRANESYTRAVFDDVQIQCAARGVTILPEIEAPGHALVISQWRESLGLSSDLSLLNVSNPETIPVMQDIWGVFLPWFHTKTVSIGADEYVDPTLSEEALVGEYTRFVDSMNDYITTTSGKKVRIWGTFSPASGGDVNNHPAFVNNGYAVLNSGDYIYTVGKWSEWYGHELSLDFIFHGSPDGSAFAPNVFDRENATNNAARDSAALLGHVAPQWNDFGPNATTVTEAYYQWRDGLPALADKQWGGEVAEDAYGGLFAKLQPAAPGQNLDRRIPSVGETIVEYDFTQSNGSTVKDLSGNGYHAESSCELGEEGAVLTPSCSITTPLTQKGRNYTLSFSIKPTSAAKGAIFSGGDSGLWFGNGTVDAVMLFSGESTYALNYTFPVGEWTEAKLVGQGRQTFLDVGGDRMEFLTIMGWNGARFVWQPIAVEAPLATVGGGGFEGVIGGMKLVDGA
;
A
#
# COMPACT_ATOMS: atom_id res chain seq x y z
N MET A 1 7.09 -4.15 -6.70
CA MET A 1 5.97 -4.22 -7.67
C MET A 1 6.41 -4.21 -9.12
N CYS A 2 7.17 -3.22 -9.65
CA CYS A 2 7.50 -3.16 -11.09
C CYS A 2 8.17 -4.42 -11.68
N ALA A 3 9.04 -5.12 -10.93
CA ALA A 3 9.60 -6.40 -11.37
C ALA A 3 8.52 -7.50 -11.55
N TYR A 4 7.55 -7.56 -10.64
CA TYR A 4 6.41 -8.48 -10.71
C TYR A 4 5.50 -8.16 -11.90
N MET A 5 5.14 -6.88 -12.05
CA MET A 5 4.34 -6.38 -13.17
C MET A 5 4.98 -6.69 -14.52
N SER A 6 6.28 -6.37 -14.67
CA SER A 6 7.06 -6.64 -15.88
C SER A 6 7.07 -8.11 -16.27
N PHE A 7 7.28 -9.01 -15.30
CA PHE A 7 7.31 -10.46 -15.54
C PHE A 7 6.00 -10.97 -16.16
N PHE A 8 4.87 -10.41 -15.73
CA PHE A 8 3.55 -10.70 -16.30
C PHE A 8 3.12 -9.74 -17.41
N LYS A 9 4.05 -8.95 -17.98
CA LYS A 9 3.83 -8.03 -19.10
C LYS A 9 2.83 -6.89 -18.84
N GLN A 10 2.59 -6.55 -17.58
CA GLN A 10 1.97 -5.27 -17.22
C GLN A 10 2.98 -4.14 -17.49
N ASN A 11 2.52 -2.99 -17.99
CA ASN A 11 3.42 -1.95 -18.52
C ASN A 11 3.24 -0.55 -17.90
N THR A 12 2.23 -0.34 -17.06
CA THR A 12 1.93 0.96 -16.46
C THR A 12 1.56 0.78 -15.00
N PHE A 13 2.21 1.53 -14.12
CA PHE A 13 1.88 1.61 -12.71
C PHE A 13 1.46 3.04 -12.39
N GLN A 14 0.15 3.27 -12.33
CA GLN A 14 -0.42 4.55 -11.91
C GLN A 14 -0.29 4.70 -10.40
N LEU A 15 0.21 5.85 -9.94
CA LEU A 15 0.56 6.10 -8.54
C LEU A 15 -0.01 7.43 -8.09
N HIS A 16 -0.97 7.40 -7.16
CA HIS A 16 -1.45 8.59 -6.45
C HIS A 16 -0.33 9.15 -5.58
N LEU A 17 0.02 10.41 -5.84
CA LEU A 17 1.02 11.15 -5.09
C LEU A 17 0.38 12.17 -4.14
N SER A 18 -0.93 12.39 -4.21
CA SER A 18 -1.68 13.15 -3.22
C SER A 18 -3.09 12.60 -3.06
N ASP A 19 -3.58 12.54 -1.82
CA ASP A 19 -4.93 12.08 -1.50
C ASP A 19 -5.25 12.33 0.00
N ASN A 20 -6.47 12.00 0.43
CA ASN A 20 -6.92 12.04 1.81
C ASN A 20 -7.90 10.93 2.19
N LEU A 21 -8.01 10.67 3.49
CA LEU A 21 -9.12 9.88 4.03
C LEU A 21 -10.47 10.53 3.70
N TYR A 22 -11.53 9.72 3.60
CA TYR A 22 -12.89 10.22 3.43
C TYR A 22 -13.22 11.32 4.45
N ASN A 23 -13.56 12.51 3.95
CA ASN A 23 -13.88 13.68 4.76
C ASN A 23 -15.37 13.72 5.09
N ASN A 24 -15.76 13.14 6.23
CA ASN A 24 -17.16 13.15 6.64
C ASN A 24 -17.60 14.52 7.17
N VAL A 25 -17.99 15.42 6.28
CA VAL A 25 -18.44 16.79 6.60
C VAL A 25 -19.66 16.87 7.51
N ALA A 26 -20.46 15.80 7.60
CA ALA A 26 -21.61 15.74 8.49
C ALA A 26 -21.23 15.57 9.97
N ILE A 27 -20.02 15.05 10.25
CA ILE A 27 -19.55 14.73 11.61
C ILE A 27 -18.31 15.57 11.97
N TYR A 28 -17.44 15.86 11.01
CA TYR A 28 -16.17 16.50 11.25
C TYR A 28 -16.30 18.02 11.36
N SER A 29 -15.93 18.55 12.53
CA SER A 29 -15.65 19.98 12.70
C SER A 29 -14.52 20.42 11.77
N ARG A 30 -14.44 21.72 11.47
CA ARG A 30 -13.35 22.26 10.65
C ARG A 30 -11.96 21.88 11.18
N GLU A 31 -11.76 21.95 12.51
CA GLU A 31 -10.51 21.51 13.16
C GLU A 31 -10.22 20.03 12.89
N ARG A 32 -11.25 19.17 12.91
CA ARG A 32 -11.09 17.76 12.58
C ARG A 32 -10.73 17.54 11.11
N GLN A 33 -11.33 18.28 10.18
CA GLN A 33 -10.96 18.20 8.75
C GLN A 33 -9.50 18.63 8.53
N LEU A 34 -9.06 19.70 9.22
CA LEU A 34 -7.67 20.20 9.12
C LEU A 34 -6.63 19.27 9.75
N SER A 35 -7.04 18.33 10.61
CA SER A 35 -6.18 17.31 11.24
C SER A 35 -6.39 15.90 10.67
N LEU A 36 -7.36 15.71 9.77
CA LEU A 36 -7.61 14.44 9.11
C LEU A 36 -6.39 14.05 8.27
N TYR A 37 -6.12 12.74 8.19
CA TYR A 37 -4.98 12.26 7.40
C TYR A 37 -5.18 12.61 5.93
N ALA A 38 -4.26 13.43 5.43
CA ALA A 38 -4.05 13.74 4.03
C ALA A 38 -2.54 13.74 3.77
N ALA A 39 -2.11 13.38 2.57
CA ALA A 39 -0.69 13.26 2.25
C ALA A 39 -0.39 13.79 0.86
N PHE A 40 0.79 14.41 0.73
CA PHE A 40 1.44 14.73 -0.53
C PHE A 40 2.79 14.01 -0.49
N ARG A 41 3.02 13.07 -1.42
CA ARG A 41 4.10 12.07 -1.34
C ARG A 41 5.42 12.54 -1.93
N LEU A 42 5.47 13.67 -2.62
CA LEU A 42 6.74 14.23 -3.09
C LEU A 42 7.25 15.28 -2.11
N LEU A 43 8.52 15.18 -1.74
CA LEU A 43 9.19 16.08 -0.81
C LEU A 43 10.10 17.04 -1.59
N SER A 44 9.58 18.23 -1.90
CA SER A 44 10.33 19.32 -2.55
C SER A 44 10.85 20.33 -1.53
N ASP A 45 12.04 20.87 -1.76
CA ASP A 45 12.62 22.01 -1.05
C ASP A 45 12.33 23.36 -1.75
N ASP A 46 11.56 23.35 -2.84
CA ASP A 46 11.16 24.56 -3.54
C ASP A 46 10.37 25.51 -2.60
N PRO A 47 10.84 26.75 -2.38
CA PRO A 47 10.18 27.70 -1.48
C PRO A 47 8.71 27.98 -1.84
N ALA A 48 8.31 27.84 -3.11
CA ALA A 48 6.94 28.04 -3.54
C ALA A 48 5.96 27.03 -2.90
N LEU A 49 6.47 25.84 -2.52
CA LEU A 49 5.69 24.74 -1.93
C LEU A 49 5.98 24.52 -0.45
N ALA A 50 6.66 25.45 0.21
CA ALA A 50 6.99 25.35 1.62
C ALA A 50 5.72 25.13 2.47
N GLY A 51 5.67 24.01 3.20
CA GLY A 51 4.55 23.62 4.05
C GLY A 51 3.47 22.74 3.40
N LEU A 52 3.56 22.46 2.09
CA LEU A 52 2.63 21.54 1.41
C LEU A 52 2.80 20.10 1.93
N ASN A 53 4.03 19.60 1.95
CA ASN A 53 4.34 18.28 2.48
C ASN A 53 4.54 18.34 4.01
N LYS A 54 3.67 17.65 4.76
CA LYS A 54 3.72 17.57 6.24
C LYS A 54 4.28 16.23 6.74
N ARG A 55 4.66 15.32 5.84
CA ARG A 55 4.97 13.90 6.12
C ARG A 55 6.25 13.47 5.40
N ALA A 56 7.36 14.13 5.72
CA ALA A 56 8.65 13.87 5.08
C ALA A 56 9.10 12.39 5.17
N ASN A 57 8.81 11.72 6.30
CA ASN A 57 9.18 10.30 6.51
C ASN A 57 8.36 9.33 5.63
N GLU A 58 7.22 9.78 5.12
CA GLU A 58 6.32 9.01 4.26
C GLU A 58 6.38 9.44 2.78
N SER A 59 7.44 10.15 2.40
CA SER A 59 7.53 10.86 1.13
C SER A 59 8.80 10.56 0.37
N TYR A 60 8.71 10.61 -0.95
CA TYR A 60 9.83 10.48 -1.86
C TYR A 60 10.55 11.81 -2.02
N THR A 61 11.84 11.82 -1.77
CA THR A 61 12.72 12.86 -2.30
C THR A 61 12.82 12.73 -3.82
N ARG A 62 13.32 13.77 -4.49
CA ARG A 62 13.57 13.74 -5.93
C ARG A 62 14.39 12.51 -6.35
N ALA A 63 15.52 12.28 -5.68
CA ALA A 63 16.43 11.19 -6.01
C ALA A 63 15.77 9.81 -5.84
N VAL A 64 14.96 9.62 -4.80
CA VAL A 64 14.23 8.36 -4.59
C VAL A 64 13.18 8.16 -5.68
N PHE A 65 12.41 9.20 -6.01
CA PHE A 65 11.38 9.08 -7.03
C PHE A 65 11.98 8.85 -8.44
N ASP A 66 13.10 9.49 -8.75
CA ASP A 66 13.86 9.23 -9.98
C ASP A 66 14.36 7.78 -10.04
N ASP A 67 14.94 7.25 -8.96
CA ASP A 67 15.37 5.86 -8.92
C ASP A 67 14.20 4.90 -9.13
N VAL A 68 13.05 5.10 -8.46
CA VAL A 68 11.84 4.29 -8.67
C VAL A 68 11.43 4.29 -10.15
N GLN A 69 11.35 5.47 -10.78
CA GLN A 69 10.99 5.58 -12.20
C GLN A 69 12.01 4.89 -13.11
N ILE A 70 13.31 5.06 -12.87
CA ILE A 70 14.40 4.43 -13.65
C ILE A 70 14.32 2.90 -13.52
N GLN A 71 14.17 2.40 -12.30
CA GLN A 71 14.08 0.95 -12.03
C GLN A 71 12.86 0.33 -12.69
N CYS A 72 11.72 1.01 -12.69
CA CYS A 72 10.51 0.54 -13.37
C CYS A 72 10.66 0.60 -14.89
N ALA A 73 11.18 1.71 -15.44
CA ALA A 73 11.37 1.89 -16.87
C ALA A 73 12.37 0.88 -17.45
N ALA A 74 13.45 0.54 -16.71
CA ALA A 74 14.40 -0.50 -17.09
C ALA A 74 13.75 -1.90 -17.25
N ARG A 75 12.54 -2.07 -16.71
CA ARG A 75 11.72 -3.29 -16.77
C ARG A 75 10.51 -3.13 -17.71
N GLY A 76 10.44 -2.05 -18.49
CA GLY A 76 9.32 -1.78 -19.39
C GLY A 76 8.03 -1.37 -18.68
N VAL A 77 8.11 -0.97 -17.40
CA VAL A 77 6.97 -0.45 -16.62
C VAL A 77 7.09 1.05 -16.48
N THR A 78 6.12 1.79 -16.99
CA THR A 78 6.04 3.25 -16.85
C THR A 78 5.34 3.61 -15.55
N ILE A 79 5.94 4.46 -14.72
CA ILE A 79 5.20 5.11 -13.63
C ILE A 79 4.34 6.22 -14.24
N LEU A 80 3.03 6.20 -13.96
CA LEU A 80 2.10 7.28 -14.28
C LEU A 80 1.77 8.02 -12.99
N PRO A 81 2.40 9.18 -12.72
CA PRO A 81 2.16 9.93 -11.51
C PRO A 81 0.84 10.69 -11.59
N GLU A 82 0.20 10.81 -10.44
CA GLU A 82 -1.07 11.51 -10.27
C GLU A 82 -1.00 12.48 -9.10
N ILE A 83 -1.28 13.75 -9.37
CA ILE A 83 -1.50 14.77 -8.33
C ILE A 83 -2.97 15.15 -8.41
N GLU A 84 -3.72 14.71 -7.42
CA GLU A 84 -5.18 14.75 -7.35
C GLU A 84 -5.71 16.16 -7.07
N ALA A 85 -6.61 16.63 -7.93
CA ALA A 85 -7.41 17.86 -7.78
C ALA A 85 -8.48 17.98 -8.89
N PRO A 86 -9.65 18.60 -8.65
CA PRO A 86 -10.00 19.40 -7.47
C PRO A 86 -10.73 18.63 -6.36
N GLY A 87 -11.10 17.37 -6.60
CA GLY A 87 -11.49 16.42 -5.55
C GLY A 87 -10.27 15.94 -4.76
N HIS A 88 -10.52 15.26 -3.63
CA HIS A 88 -9.48 14.59 -2.82
C HIS A 88 -8.22 15.43 -2.54
N ALA A 89 -8.39 16.74 -2.40
CA ALA A 89 -7.33 17.73 -2.35
C ALA A 89 -7.08 18.27 -0.94
N LEU A 90 -7.49 17.53 0.11
CA LEU A 90 -7.45 18.03 1.49
C LEU A 90 -6.05 18.47 1.93
N VAL A 91 -4.98 17.81 1.45
CA VAL A 91 -3.61 18.21 1.79
C VAL A 91 -3.27 19.62 1.26
N ILE A 92 -3.83 20.01 0.12
CA ILE A 92 -3.67 21.33 -0.49
C ILE A 92 -4.47 22.36 0.30
N SER A 93 -5.72 22.06 0.66
CA SER A 93 -6.53 22.93 1.51
C SER A 93 -5.97 23.04 2.94
N GLN A 94 -5.34 22.00 3.47
CA GLN A 94 -4.63 22.04 4.76
C GLN A 94 -3.34 22.87 4.69
N TRP A 95 -2.78 23.09 3.50
CA TRP A 95 -1.63 23.97 3.28
C TRP A 95 -2.08 25.43 3.07
N ARG A 96 -3.12 25.63 2.26
CA ARG A 96 -3.73 26.93 1.97
C ARG A 96 -5.25 26.84 2.14
N GLU A 97 -5.72 27.12 3.35
CA GLU A 97 -7.12 26.96 3.75
C GLU A 97 -8.13 27.74 2.91
N SER A 98 -7.72 28.88 2.34
CA SER A 98 -8.58 29.71 1.48
C SER A 98 -8.93 29.04 0.14
N LEU A 99 -8.23 27.97 -0.23
CA LEU A 99 -8.47 27.24 -1.48
C LEU A 99 -9.52 26.14 -1.35
N GLY A 100 -9.90 25.71 -0.15
CA GLY A 100 -10.94 24.69 0.04
C GLY A 100 -12.35 25.28 -0.04
N LEU A 101 -13.34 24.48 -0.43
CA LEU A 101 -14.75 24.83 -0.27
C LEU A 101 -15.07 24.98 1.22
N SER A 102 -15.94 25.94 1.54
CA SER A 102 -16.36 26.17 2.93
C SER A 102 -17.20 25.01 3.49
N SER A 103 -17.88 24.27 2.61
CA SER A 103 -18.69 23.09 2.94
C SER A 103 -17.87 21.82 3.11
N ASP A 104 -16.76 21.69 2.37
CA ASP A 104 -15.91 20.49 2.36
C ASP A 104 -14.46 20.88 2.02
N LEU A 105 -13.56 20.78 3.01
CA LEU A 105 -12.15 21.11 2.80
C LEU A 105 -11.38 20.08 1.95
N SER A 106 -11.95 18.93 1.63
CA SER A 106 -11.33 17.98 0.70
C SER A 106 -11.54 18.33 -0.77
N LEU A 107 -12.37 19.34 -1.05
CA LEU A 107 -12.69 19.81 -2.39
C LEU A 107 -12.16 21.24 -2.56
N LEU A 108 -11.40 21.48 -3.63
CA LEU A 108 -10.93 22.85 -3.94
C LEU A 108 -12.10 23.72 -4.40
N ASN A 109 -12.12 24.97 -3.97
CA ASN A 109 -12.97 26.00 -4.55
C ASN A 109 -12.36 26.43 -5.89
N VAL A 110 -12.75 25.77 -6.98
CA VAL A 110 -12.16 26.05 -8.30
C VAL A 110 -12.52 27.45 -8.81
N SER A 111 -13.61 28.06 -8.33
CA SER A 111 -14.03 29.44 -8.62
C SER A 111 -13.17 30.51 -7.92
N ASN A 112 -12.36 30.13 -6.93
CA ASN A 112 -11.39 31.03 -6.32
C ASN A 112 -10.27 31.35 -7.35
N PRO A 113 -9.98 32.64 -7.63
CA PRO A 113 -8.98 33.03 -8.63
C PRO A 113 -7.57 32.52 -8.33
N GLU A 114 -7.25 32.19 -7.07
CA GLU A 114 -5.93 31.67 -6.67
C GLU A 114 -5.79 30.15 -6.87
N THR A 115 -6.89 29.40 -7.06
CA THR A 115 -6.85 27.93 -7.11
C THR A 115 -6.02 27.43 -8.30
N ILE A 116 -6.27 27.94 -9.50
CA ILE A 116 -5.52 27.54 -10.70
C ILE A 116 -4.05 27.97 -10.60
N PRO A 117 -3.69 29.23 -10.27
CA PRO A 117 -2.29 29.62 -10.09
C PRO A 117 -1.53 28.73 -9.10
N VAL A 118 -2.13 28.39 -7.96
CA VAL A 118 -1.47 27.51 -6.97
C VAL A 118 -1.29 26.09 -7.48
N MET A 119 -2.28 25.54 -8.18
CA MET A 119 -2.13 24.23 -8.81
C MET A 119 -1.07 24.23 -9.91
N GLN A 120 -0.99 25.32 -10.69
CA GLN A 120 0.07 25.50 -11.68
C GLN A 120 1.46 25.59 -11.02
N ASP A 121 1.60 26.24 -9.86
CA ASP A 121 2.87 26.25 -9.11
C ASP A 121 3.27 24.83 -8.66
N ILE A 122 2.33 24.04 -8.12
CA ILE A 122 2.56 22.63 -7.75
C ILE A 122 3.03 21.84 -8.97
N TRP A 123 2.30 21.91 -10.08
CA TRP A 123 2.67 21.19 -11.30
C TRP A 123 3.98 21.70 -11.90
N GLY A 124 4.26 23.00 -11.85
CA GLY A 124 5.50 23.59 -12.35
C GLY A 124 6.73 23.01 -11.66
N VAL A 125 6.67 22.80 -10.35
CA VAL A 125 7.74 22.18 -9.56
C VAL A 125 7.92 20.70 -9.88
N PHE A 126 6.81 19.95 -10.06
CA PHE A 126 6.87 18.49 -10.19
C PHE A 126 6.86 17.96 -11.63
N LEU A 127 6.45 18.72 -12.65
CA LEU A 127 6.54 18.28 -14.05
C LEU A 127 7.95 17.84 -14.46
N PRO A 128 9.03 18.51 -14.05
CA PRO A 128 10.40 18.04 -14.27
C PRO A 128 10.72 16.71 -13.57
N TRP A 129 9.94 16.30 -12.56
CA TRP A 129 10.07 15.03 -11.81
C TRP A 129 9.54 13.83 -12.56
N PHE A 130 8.67 14.06 -13.55
CA PHE A 130 7.91 12.99 -14.17
C PHE A 130 8.56 12.54 -15.48
N HIS A 131 9.16 11.36 -15.48
CA HIS A 131 9.83 10.74 -16.63
C HIS A 131 8.87 9.87 -17.45
N THR A 132 7.73 10.46 -17.80
CA THR A 132 6.66 9.83 -18.58
C THR A 132 6.06 10.80 -19.60
N LYS A 133 5.33 10.26 -20.58
CA LYS A 133 4.61 11.02 -21.61
C LYS A 133 3.22 11.47 -21.17
N THR A 134 2.68 10.87 -20.12
CA THR A 134 1.33 11.13 -19.61
C THR A 134 1.36 11.24 -18.09
N VAL A 135 0.64 12.21 -17.55
CA VAL A 135 0.39 12.40 -16.11
C VAL A 135 -1.11 12.44 -15.86
N SER A 136 -1.55 12.08 -14.66
CA SER A 136 -2.96 12.25 -14.25
C SER A 136 -3.09 13.46 -13.35
N ILE A 137 -4.16 14.23 -13.55
CA ILE A 137 -4.59 15.23 -12.56
C ILE A 137 -5.74 14.70 -11.68
N GLY A 138 -6.15 13.46 -11.94
CA GLY A 138 -7.32 12.81 -11.35
C GLY A 138 -8.61 13.52 -11.72
N ALA A 139 -9.06 14.43 -10.85
CA ALA A 139 -10.26 15.24 -11.03
C ALA A 139 -11.55 14.43 -10.92
N ASP A 140 -11.58 13.43 -10.05
CA ASP A 140 -12.75 12.66 -9.65
C ASP A 140 -13.56 13.33 -8.53
N GLU A 141 -14.78 12.82 -8.34
CA GLU A 141 -15.70 13.07 -7.21
C GLU A 141 -15.93 14.55 -6.83
N TYR A 142 -15.71 15.47 -7.77
CA TYR A 142 -15.88 16.90 -7.50
C TYR A 142 -17.35 17.30 -7.45
N VAL A 143 -17.76 17.85 -6.31
CA VAL A 143 -19.10 18.39 -6.10
C VAL A 143 -19.03 19.75 -5.41
N ASP A 144 -19.89 20.67 -5.82
CA ASP A 144 -20.14 21.91 -5.09
C ASP A 144 -21.65 22.09 -4.92
N PRO A 145 -22.20 21.88 -3.71
CA PRO A 145 -23.64 21.95 -3.48
C PRO A 145 -24.19 23.38 -3.59
N THR A 146 -23.34 24.40 -3.75
CA THR A 146 -23.75 25.80 -3.92
C THR A 146 -23.97 26.19 -5.37
N LEU A 147 -23.53 25.37 -6.32
CA LEU A 147 -23.66 25.59 -7.76
C LEU A 147 -24.84 24.81 -8.35
N SER A 148 -25.43 25.32 -9.43
CA SER A 148 -26.26 24.48 -10.30
C SER A 148 -25.39 23.47 -11.03
N GLU A 149 -25.97 22.38 -11.52
CA GLU A 149 -25.24 21.37 -12.30
C GLU A 149 -24.50 21.98 -13.50
N GLU A 150 -25.15 22.87 -14.25
CA GLU A 150 -24.52 23.58 -15.38
C GLU A 150 -23.31 24.42 -14.94
N ALA A 151 -23.42 25.15 -13.82
CA ALA A 151 -22.32 25.96 -13.31
C ALA A 151 -21.18 25.09 -12.75
N LEU A 152 -21.51 23.98 -12.07
CA LEU A 152 -20.54 23.01 -11.56
C LEU A 152 -19.72 22.41 -12.72
N VAL A 153 -20.40 21.93 -13.77
CA VAL A 153 -19.74 21.40 -14.97
C VAL A 153 -18.87 22.47 -15.64
N GLY A 154 -19.36 23.71 -15.74
CA GLY A 154 -18.62 24.82 -16.31
C GLY A 154 -17.33 25.15 -15.55
N GLU A 155 -17.41 25.27 -14.22
CA GLU A 155 -16.26 25.57 -13.36
C GLU A 155 -15.26 24.41 -13.29
N TYR A 156 -15.74 23.17 -13.21
CA TYR A 156 -14.92 21.96 -13.33
C TYR A 156 -14.17 21.92 -14.66
N THR A 157 -14.88 22.11 -15.79
CA THR A 157 -14.29 22.08 -17.13
C THR A 157 -13.22 23.15 -17.28
N ARG A 158 -13.50 24.38 -16.80
CA ARG A 158 -12.51 25.47 -16.79
C ARG A 158 -11.24 25.09 -16.03
N PHE A 159 -11.36 24.45 -14.87
CA PHE A 159 -10.22 23.98 -14.10
C PHE A 159 -9.42 22.91 -14.87
N VAL A 160 -10.09 21.85 -15.34
CA VAL A 160 -9.45 20.74 -16.07
C VAL A 160 -8.74 21.23 -17.33
N ASP A 161 -9.40 22.07 -18.14
CA ASP A 161 -8.81 22.62 -19.37
C ASP A 161 -7.60 23.50 -19.05
N SER A 162 -7.68 24.35 -18.03
CA SER A 162 -6.56 25.21 -17.62
C SER A 162 -5.34 24.40 -17.16
N MET A 163 -5.56 23.29 -16.46
CA MET A 163 -4.49 22.39 -16.04
C MET A 163 -3.92 21.61 -17.22
N ASN A 164 -4.78 21.11 -18.12
CA ASN A 164 -4.35 20.45 -19.35
C ASN A 164 -3.49 21.37 -20.23
N ASP A 165 -3.94 22.60 -20.45
CA ASP A 165 -3.23 23.60 -21.26
C ASP A 165 -1.88 23.95 -20.64
N TYR A 166 -1.84 24.17 -19.33
CA TYR A 166 -0.59 24.46 -18.60
C TYR A 166 0.41 23.30 -18.72
N ILE A 167 -0.01 22.07 -18.38
CA ILE A 167 0.86 20.89 -18.40
C ILE A 167 1.37 20.61 -19.82
N THR A 168 0.47 20.65 -20.82
CA THR A 168 0.81 20.39 -22.22
C THR A 168 1.76 21.45 -22.76
N THR A 169 1.48 22.74 -22.52
CA THR A 169 2.33 23.84 -23.00
C THR A 169 3.70 23.86 -22.33
N THR A 170 3.76 23.53 -21.04
CA THR A 170 5.00 23.60 -20.25
C THR A 170 5.93 22.42 -20.50
N SER A 171 5.38 21.23 -20.76
CA SER A 171 6.16 19.98 -20.77
C SER A 171 5.97 19.10 -22.01
N GLY A 172 4.97 19.37 -22.84
CA GLY A 172 4.56 18.50 -23.96
C GLY A 172 3.95 17.16 -23.53
N LYS A 173 3.69 16.95 -22.23
CA LYS A 173 3.04 15.74 -21.71
C LYS A 173 1.54 15.79 -21.97
N LYS A 174 0.93 14.62 -22.12
CA LYS A 174 -0.52 14.45 -22.17
C LYS A 174 -1.10 14.40 -20.76
N VAL A 175 -2.33 14.87 -20.59
CA VAL A 175 -3.08 14.78 -19.33
C VAL A 175 -4.12 13.67 -19.40
N ARG A 176 -4.27 12.96 -18.28
CA ARG A 176 -5.35 12.01 -18.00
C ARG A 176 -6.20 12.55 -16.84
N ILE A 177 -7.49 12.23 -16.88
CA ILE A 177 -8.45 12.43 -15.79
C ILE A 177 -9.23 11.14 -15.55
N TRP A 178 -9.79 11.00 -14.36
CA TRP A 178 -10.92 10.11 -14.12
C TRP A 178 -12.17 10.68 -14.82
N GLY A 179 -13.02 9.81 -15.35
CA GLY A 179 -14.24 10.25 -16.02
C GLY A 179 -15.26 10.73 -15.01
N THR A 180 -15.42 12.04 -14.83
CA THR A 180 -16.31 12.64 -13.80
C THR A 180 -17.56 13.28 -14.38
N PHE A 181 -17.40 14.03 -15.47
CA PHE A 181 -18.51 14.60 -16.22
C PHE A 181 -18.40 14.18 -17.69
N SER A 182 -19.33 13.34 -18.12
CA SER A 182 -19.46 12.93 -19.52
C SER A 182 -19.86 14.10 -20.42
N PRO A 183 -19.27 14.21 -21.63
CA PRO A 183 -19.59 15.30 -22.57
C PRO A 183 -21.05 15.39 -23.03
N ALA A 184 -21.82 14.29 -22.92
CA ALA A 184 -23.20 14.21 -23.42
C ALA A 184 -24.27 14.07 -22.31
N SER A 185 -23.88 13.71 -21.10
CA SER A 185 -24.80 13.33 -20.02
C SER A 185 -24.43 13.90 -18.65
N GLY A 186 -23.54 14.90 -18.60
CA GLY A 186 -23.14 15.53 -17.35
C GLY A 186 -22.52 14.49 -16.40
N GLY A 187 -22.98 14.42 -15.16
CA GLY A 187 -22.42 13.53 -14.12
C GLY A 187 -22.60 12.02 -14.35
N ASP A 188 -23.22 11.56 -15.44
CA ASP A 188 -23.31 10.12 -15.74
C ASP A 188 -21.99 9.59 -16.32
N VAL A 189 -21.12 9.10 -15.44
CA VAL A 189 -19.78 8.58 -15.75
C VAL A 189 -19.79 7.16 -16.34
N ASN A 190 -20.89 6.44 -16.20
CA ASN A 190 -21.02 5.04 -16.65
C ASN A 190 -21.32 4.95 -18.16
N ASN A 191 -21.61 6.08 -18.81
CA ASN A 191 -21.81 6.16 -20.25
C ASN A 191 -20.47 6.21 -21.02
N HIS A 192 -19.68 5.14 -20.95
CA HIS A 192 -18.40 5.04 -21.66
C HIS A 192 -18.48 5.28 -23.18
N PRO A 193 -19.55 4.83 -23.89
CA PRO A 193 -19.74 5.20 -25.28
C PRO A 193 -19.77 6.71 -25.52
N ALA A 194 -20.25 7.53 -24.57
CA ALA A 194 -20.24 8.98 -24.72
C ALA A 194 -18.82 9.56 -24.82
N PHE A 195 -17.86 9.05 -24.03
CA PHE A 195 -16.47 9.53 -24.12
C PHE A 195 -15.81 9.14 -25.45
N VAL A 196 -15.95 7.88 -25.85
CA VAL A 196 -15.40 7.37 -27.12
C VAL A 196 -15.99 8.12 -28.31
N ASN A 197 -17.30 8.32 -28.34
CA ASN A 197 -17.99 8.99 -29.44
C ASN A 197 -17.67 10.50 -29.52
N ASN A 198 -17.17 11.10 -28.44
CA ASN A 198 -16.70 12.49 -28.40
C ASN A 198 -15.18 12.62 -28.59
N GLY A 199 -14.50 11.56 -29.03
CA GLY A 199 -13.10 11.62 -29.44
C GLY A 199 -12.07 11.49 -28.31
N TYR A 200 -12.51 11.15 -27.09
CA TYR A 200 -11.59 10.84 -26.00
C TYR A 200 -10.95 9.47 -26.19
N ALA A 201 -9.66 9.39 -25.87
CA ALA A 201 -9.00 8.11 -25.68
C ALA A 201 -9.28 7.61 -24.25
N VAL A 202 -9.88 6.43 -24.13
CA VAL A 202 -10.41 5.88 -22.88
C VAL A 202 -9.57 4.69 -22.43
N LEU A 203 -9.30 4.63 -21.13
CA LEU A 203 -8.78 3.44 -20.46
C LEU A 203 -9.91 2.86 -19.62
N ASN A 204 -10.18 1.57 -19.75
CA ASN A 204 -11.18 0.93 -18.91
C ASN A 204 -10.66 0.82 -17.47
N SER A 205 -11.42 1.32 -16.52
CA SER A 205 -11.14 1.25 -15.08
C SER A 205 -12.39 0.87 -14.29
N GLY A 206 -13.25 0.03 -14.88
CA GLY A 206 -14.51 -0.39 -14.28
C GLY A 206 -14.32 -0.98 -12.88
N ASP A 207 -15.33 -0.78 -12.04
CA ASP A 207 -15.26 -1.06 -10.60
C ASP A 207 -15.33 -2.56 -10.24
N TYR A 208 -15.65 -3.44 -11.19
CA TYR A 208 -15.74 -4.89 -10.98
C TYR A 208 -14.45 -5.59 -10.52
N ILE A 209 -13.31 -4.96 -10.73
CA ILE A 209 -11.98 -5.46 -10.31
C ILE A 209 -11.27 -4.48 -9.38
N TYR A 210 -12.01 -3.51 -8.88
CA TYR A 210 -11.55 -2.54 -7.90
C TYR A 210 -11.31 -3.27 -6.58
N THR A 211 -10.13 -3.08 -6.00
CA THR A 211 -9.83 -3.62 -4.68
C THR A 211 -9.65 -2.52 -3.64
N VAL A 212 -10.18 -2.74 -2.44
CA VAL A 212 -9.94 -1.88 -1.28
C VAL A 212 -9.20 -2.67 -0.21
N GLY A 213 -8.08 -2.10 0.22
CA GLY A 213 -7.20 -2.69 1.22
C GLY A 213 -7.90 -2.94 2.54
N LYS A 214 -7.63 -4.12 3.10
CA LYS A 214 -8.11 -4.63 4.40
C LYS A 214 -9.61 -4.88 4.51
N TRP A 215 -10.44 -3.87 4.28
CA TRP A 215 -11.87 -3.89 4.56
C TRP A 215 -12.62 -2.96 3.60
N SER A 216 -13.86 -3.31 3.27
CA SER A 216 -14.83 -2.50 2.52
C SER A 216 -16.18 -3.19 2.65
N GLU A 217 -17.27 -2.42 2.64
CA GLU A 217 -18.63 -3.00 2.54
C GLU A 217 -18.98 -3.40 1.10
N TRP A 218 -18.27 -2.85 0.11
CA TRP A 218 -18.69 -2.87 -1.30
C TRP A 218 -17.69 -3.58 -2.21
N TYR A 219 -16.39 -3.42 -1.95
CA TYR A 219 -15.33 -3.87 -2.84
C TYR A 219 -14.54 -5.05 -2.25
N GLY A 220 -14.01 -5.89 -3.13
CA GLY A 220 -13.14 -7.00 -2.75
C GLY A 220 -11.79 -6.52 -2.21
N HIS A 221 -11.09 -7.37 -1.47
CA HIS A 221 -9.73 -7.09 -0.98
C HIS A 221 -8.65 -7.58 -1.92
N GLU A 222 -8.99 -8.47 -2.83
CA GLU A 222 -8.09 -9.13 -3.77
C GLU A 222 -8.79 -9.14 -5.13
N LEU A 223 -8.00 -9.18 -6.21
CA LEU A 223 -8.55 -9.28 -7.55
C LEU A 223 -9.44 -10.53 -7.70
N SER A 224 -10.66 -10.33 -8.20
CA SER A 224 -11.62 -11.42 -8.41
C SER A 224 -11.23 -12.30 -9.60
N LEU A 225 -10.73 -13.51 -9.34
CA LEU A 225 -10.50 -14.51 -10.39
C LEU A 225 -11.79 -14.88 -11.12
N ASP A 226 -12.91 -14.97 -10.39
CA ASP A 226 -14.23 -15.21 -10.97
C ASP A 226 -14.56 -14.17 -12.05
N PHE A 227 -14.41 -12.88 -11.73
CA PHE A 227 -14.63 -11.83 -12.72
C PHE A 227 -13.61 -11.89 -13.87
N ILE A 228 -12.34 -12.18 -13.59
CA ILE A 228 -11.32 -12.26 -14.65
C ILE A 228 -11.66 -13.39 -15.66
N PHE A 229 -12.19 -14.52 -15.21
CA PHE A 229 -12.52 -15.66 -16.07
C PHE A 229 -13.97 -15.67 -16.60
N HIS A 230 -14.88 -14.87 -16.03
CA HIS A 230 -16.31 -14.87 -16.37
C HIS A 230 -16.96 -13.47 -16.50
N GLY A 231 -16.17 -12.40 -16.52
CA GLY A 231 -16.65 -11.01 -16.45
C GLY A 231 -17.25 -10.43 -17.74
N SER A 232 -17.30 -11.20 -18.84
CA SER A 232 -17.98 -10.77 -20.07
C SER A 232 -19.49 -11.06 -20.01
N PRO A 233 -20.34 -10.30 -20.73
CA PRO A 233 -21.80 -10.52 -20.74
C PRO A 233 -22.29 -11.91 -21.16
N ASP A 234 -21.48 -12.65 -21.89
CA ASP A 234 -21.77 -14.03 -22.29
C ASP A 234 -21.20 -15.09 -21.31
N GLY A 235 -20.66 -14.66 -20.16
CA GLY A 235 -20.00 -15.51 -19.16
C GLY A 235 -18.58 -15.95 -19.52
N SER A 236 -18.02 -15.42 -20.62
CA SER A 236 -16.62 -15.66 -20.99
C SER A 236 -15.67 -14.74 -20.21
N ALA A 237 -14.36 -14.95 -20.40
CA ALA A 237 -13.35 -14.17 -19.72
C ALA A 237 -13.44 -12.68 -20.01
N PHE A 238 -13.13 -11.87 -19.00
CA PHE A 238 -13.05 -10.43 -19.12
C PHE A 238 -12.05 -10.03 -20.22
N ALA A 239 -12.33 -8.92 -20.90
CA ALA A 239 -11.39 -8.26 -21.81
C ALA A 239 -11.45 -6.74 -21.60
N PRO A 240 -10.35 -5.99 -21.88
CA PRO A 240 -10.30 -4.54 -21.67
C PRO A 240 -11.43 -3.71 -22.28
N ASN A 241 -12.12 -4.22 -23.32
CA ASN A 241 -13.23 -3.53 -23.97
C ASN A 241 -14.59 -3.73 -23.28
N VAL A 242 -14.64 -4.56 -22.23
CA VAL A 242 -15.84 -4.87 -21.44
C VAL A 242 -15.92 -3.88 -20.28
N PHE A 243 -16.78 -2.87 -20.41
CA PHE A 243 -17.08 -1.90 -19.36
C PHE A 243 -18.33 -2.30 -18.55
N ASP A 244 -19.24 -3.06 -19.16
CA ASP A 244 -20.48 -3.53 -18.59
C ASP A 244 -20.58 -5.04 -18.77
N ARG A 245 -20.62 -5.77 -17.65
CA ARG A 245 -20.73 -7.23 -17.62
C ARG A 245 -22.15 -7.74 -17.85
N GLU A 246 -23.17 -6.88 -17.79
CA GLU A 246 -24.57 -7.26 -17.93
C GLU A 246 -25.12 -6.88 -19.31
N ASN A 247 -24.61 -5.81 -19.93
CA ASN A 247 -25.09 -5.32 -21.21
C ASN A 247 -23.99 -5.12 -22.25
N ALA A 248 -23.94 -6.02 -23.23
CA ALA A 248 -22.98 -5.97 -24.33
C ALA A 248 -23.07 -4.69 -25.20
N THR A 249 -24.20 -3.99 -25.23
CA THR A 249 -24.33 -2.75 -26.02
C THR A 249 -23.58 -1.56 -25.41
N ASN A 250 -23.22 -1.65 -24.15
CA ASN A 250 -22.46 -0.61 -23.44
C ASN A 250 -20.94 -0.79 -23.58
N ASN A 251 -20.51 -1.88 -24.23
CA ASN A 251 -19.09 -2.22 -24.40
C ASN A 251 -18.51 -1.64 -25.69
N ALA A 252 -17.22 -1.30 -25.64
CA ALA A 252 -16.51 -0.82 -26.81
C ALA A 252 -16.20 -1.98 -27.78
N ALA A 253 -16.09 -1.66 -29.06
CA ALA A 253 -15.50 -2.59 -30.03
C ALA A 253 -14.05 -2.91 -29.62
N ARG A 254 -13.66 -4.18 -29.70
CA ARG A 254 -12.34 -4.66 -29.27
C ARG A 254 -11.18 -4.01 -30.03
N ASP A 255 -11.41 -3.62 -31.27
CA ASP A 255 -10.45 -2.96 -32.16
C ASP A 255 -10.59 -1.42 -32.19
N SER A 256 -11.39 -0.84 -31.28
CA SER A 256 -11.55 0.61 -31.17
C SER A 256 -10.20 1.29 -30.89
N ALA A 257 -9.77 2.18 -31.79
CA ALA A 257 -8.55 2.96 -31.62
C ALA A 257 -8.61 3.94 -30.42
N ALA A 258 -9.81 4.25 -29.94
CA ALA A 258 -10.02 5.07 -28.76
C ALA A 258 -9.81 4.29 -27.45
N LEU A 259 -9.82 2.95 -27.48
CA LEU A 259 -9.58 2.12 -26.29
C LEU A 259 -8.09 1.89 -26.09
N LEU A 260 -7.52 2.50 -25.05
CA LEU A 260 -6.10 2.41 -24.72
C LEU A 260 -5.72 1.12 -24.00
N GLY A 261 -6.71 0.36 -23.53
CA GLY A 261 -6.54 -0.81 -22.68
C GLY A 261 -7.29 -0.65 -21.37
N HIS A 262 -6.67 -1.06 -20.28
CA HIS A 262 -7.35 -1.18 -19.00
C HIS A 262 -6.40 -0.99 -17.80
N VAL A 263 -6.88 -0.38 -16.72
CA VAL A 263 -6.21 -0.24 -15.42
C VAL A 263 -7.11 -0.79 -14.33
N ALA A 264 -6.55 -1.60 -13.45
CA ALA A 264 -7.24 -2.10 -12.27
C ALA A 264 -6.85 -1.21 -11.07
N PRO A 265 -7.80 -0.60 -10.34
CA PRO A 265 -7.49 0.24 -9.18
C PRO A 265 -7.32 -0.57 -7.89
N GLN A 266 -6.32 -0.22 -7.07
CA GLN A 266 -6.21 -0.65 -5.67
C GLN A 266 -6.18 0.59 -4.78
N TRP A 267 -7.12 0.66 -3.85
CA TRP A 267 -7.27 1.80 -2.94
C TRP A 267 -7.10 1.41 -1.48
N ASN A 268 -6.86 2.41 -0.63
CA ASN A 268 -6.62 2.26 0.79
C ASN A 268 -7.51 3.24 1.59
N ASP A 269 -8.82 3.12 1.41
CA ASP A 269 -9.86 4.03 1.91
C ASP A 269 -9.79 4.26 3.44
N PHE A 270 -9.27 3.26 4.17
CA PHE A 270 -9.27 3.19 5.62
C PHE A 270 -7.97 3.64 6.30
N GLY A 271 -7.05 4.21 5.52
CA GLY A 271 -5.88 4.92 6.03
C GLY A 271 -4.64 4.06 6.25
N PRO A 272 -3.55 4.70 6.72
CA PRO A 272 -2.21 4.10 6.71
C PRO A 272 -2.04 2.91 7.66
N ASN A 273 -2.89 2.79 8.70
CA ASN A 273 -2.83 1.68 9.64
C ASN A 273 -3.69 0.47 9.22
N ALA A 274 -4.54 0.62 8.19
CA ALA A 274 -5.42 -0.44 7.73
C ALA A 274 -4.66 -1.64 7.16
N THR A 275 -3.60 -1.40 6.40
CA THR A 275 -2.81 -2.44 5.71
C THR A 275 -1.33 -2.30 5.99
N THR A 276 -0.61 -3.42 5.97
CA THR A 276 0.86 -3.37 5.85
C THR A 276 1.29 -3.14 4.41
N VAL A 277 2.57 -2.79 4.20
CA VAL A 277 3.15 -2.65 2.85
C VAL A 277 3.08 -3.96 2.08
N THR A 278 3.29 -5.12 2.73
CA THR A 278 3.20 -6.42 2.06
C THR A 278 1.77 -6.80 1.73
N GLU A 279 0.78 -6.40 2.54
CA GLU A 279 -0.63 -6.62 2.21
C GLU A 279 -1.04 -5.97 0.90
N ALA A 280 -0.52 -4.79 0.57
CA ALA A 280 -0.74 -4.19 -0.76
C ALA A 280 -0.29 -5.12 -1.89
N TYR A 281 0.84 -5.83 -1.75
CA TYR A 281 1.25 -6.84 -2.73
C TYR A 281 0.27 -8.03 -2.78
N TYR A 282 -0.19 -8.52 -1.64
CA TYR A 282 -1.10 -9.67 -1.59
C TYR A 282 -2.46 -9.41 -2.24
N GLN A 283 -2.95 -8.17 -2.27
CA GLN A 283 -4.17 -7.81 -3.02
C GLN A 283 -4.05 -8.14 -4.52
N TRP A 284 -2.84 -8.02 -5.06
CA TRP A 284 -2.54 -8.29 -6.47
C TRP A 284 -1.96 -9.68 -6.72
N ARG A 285 -1.31 -10.28 -5.72
CA ARG A 285 -0.43 -11.45 -5.90
C ARG A 285 -1.08 -12.52 -6.77
N ASP A 286 -2.28 -12.95 -6.38
CA ASP A 286 -2.92 -14.14 -6.95
C ASP A 286 -3.74 -13.84 -8.21
N GLY A 287 -4.23 -12.60 -8.40
CA GLY A 287 -5.04 -12.24 -9.57
C GLY A 287 -4.30 -11.51 -10.68
N LEU A 288 -3.19 -10.81 -10.39
CA LEU A 288 -2.48 -10.00 -11.38
C LEU A 288 -2.01 -10.81 -12.61
N PRO A 289 -1.49 -12.04 -12.47
CA PRO A 289 -1.10 -12.84 -13.64
C PRO A 289 -2.28 -13.23 -14.53
N ALA A 290 -3.43 -13.61 -13.93
CA ALA A 290 -4.65 -13.93 -14.69
C ALA A 290 -5.19 -12.69 -15.41
N LEU A 291 -5.24 -11.55 -14.71
CA LEU A 291 -5.67 -10.28 -15.30
C LEU A 291 -4.74 -9.87 -16.45
N ALA A 292 -3.43 -10.02 -16.27
CA ALA A 292 -2.44 -9.69 -17.29
C ALA A 292 -2.55 -10.57 -18.53
N ASP A 293 -2.85 -11.87 -18.36
CA ASP A 293 -3.18 -12.77 -19.47
C ASP A 293 -4.32 -12.20 -20.31
N LYS A 294 -5.44 -11.83 -19.68
CA LYS A 294 -6.62 -11.29 -20.36
C LYS A 294 -6.38 -9.91 -20.99
N GLN A 295 -5.60 -9.06 -20.35
CA GLN A 295 -5.23 -7.75 -20.91
C GLN A 295 -4.29 -7.86 -22.12
N TRP A 296 -3.36 -8.82 -22.12
CA TRP A 296 -2.41 -9.02 -23.22
C TRP A 296 -3.00 -9.82 -24.39
N GLY A 297 -4.15 -10.47 -24.19
CA GLY A 297 -4.82 -11.31 -25.19
C GLY A 297 -4.41 -12.79 -25.13
N GLY A 298 -3.97 -13.27 -23.97
CA GLY A 298 -3.82 -14.68 -23.69
C GLY A 298 -5.15 -15.39 -23.45
N GLU A 299 -5.08 -16.72 -23.43
CA GLU A 299 -6.25 -17.62 -23.40
C GLU A 299 -6.09 -18.70 -22.32
N VAL A 300 -5.35 -18.40 -21.24
CA VAL A 300 -5.20 -19.36 -20.13
C VAL A 300 -6.59 -19.67 -19.58
N ALA A 301 -6.93 -20.96 -19.53
CA ALA A 301 -8.15 -21.47 -18.91
C ALA A 301 -8.02 -21.45 -17.37
N GLU A 302 -9.16 -21.26 -16.70
CA GLU A 302 -9.20 -21.14 -15.23
C GLU A 302 -8.65 -22.40 -14.53
N ASP A 303 -9.00 -23.59 -15.00
CA ASP A 303 -8.56 -24.87 -14.43
C ASP A 303 -7.04 -25.08 -14.53
N ALA A 304 -6.41 -24.51 -15.55
CA ALA A 304 -4.95 -24.53 -15.73
C ALA A 304 -4.23 -23.45 -14.91
N TYR A 305 -4.91 -22.38 -14.52
CA TYR A 305 -4.30 -21.19 -13.94
C TYR A 305 -3.52 -21.49 -12.66
N GLY A 306 -4.12 -22.18 -11.69
CA GLY A 306 -3.48 -22.46 -10.40
C GLY A 306 -2.15 -23.20 -10.54
N GLY A 307 -2.09 -24.19 -11.45
CA GLY A 307 -0.87 -24.96 -11.71
C GLY A 307 0.23 -24.17 -12.41
N LEU A 308 -0.14 -23.21 -13.27
CA LEU A 308 0.81 -22.30 -13.92
C LEU A 308 1.31 -21.24 -12.93
N PHE A 309 0.41 -20.64 -12.17
CA PHE A 309 0.71 -19.63 -11.17
C PHE A 309 1.71 -20.14 -10.14
N ALA A 310 1.48 -21.33 -9.57
CA ALA A 310 2.39 -21.94 -8.60
C ALA A 310 3.82 -22.14 -9.11
N LYS A 311 4.01 -22.29 -10.42
CA LYS A 311 5.34 -22.43 -11.06
C LYS A 311 5.97 -21.09 -11.42
N LEU A 312 5.16 -20.14 -11.89
CA LEU A 312 5.63 -18.87 -12.45
C LEU A 312 5.83 -17.78 -11.39
N GLN A 313 4.92 -17.65 -10.44
CA GLN A 313 4.98 -16.61 -9.41
C GLN A 313 6.30 -16.64 -8.61
N PRO A 314 6.82 -17.80 -8.17
CA PRO A 314 8.10 -17.87 -7.47
C PRO A 314 9.31 -17.50 -8.33
N ALA A 315 9.18 -17.64 -9.65
CA ALA A 315 10.25 -17.48 -10.62
C ALA A 315 10.40 -16.03 -11.13
N ALA A 316 9.52 -15.11 -10.70
CA ALA A 316 9.61 -13.70 -11.09
C ALA A 316 10.93 -13.09 -10.58
N PRO A 317 11.84 -12.64 -11.47
CA PRO A 317 13.20 -12.27 -11.10
C PRO A 317 13.28 -10.89 -10.44
N GLY A 318 14.35 -10.65 -9.67
CA GLY A 318 14.67 -9.33 -9.13
C GLY A 318 13.66 -8.81 -8.10
N GLN A 319 12.97 -9.73 -7.41
CA GLN A 319 12.03 -9.43 -6.33
C GLN A 319 11.97 -10.59 -5.33
N ASN A 320 11.58 -10.29 -4.09
CA ASN A 320 11.20 -11.27 -3.08
C ASN A 320 10.01 -10.72 -2.26
N LEU A 321 8.88 -10.48 -2.94
CA LEU A 321 7.68 -9.88 -2.37
C LEU A 321 6.98 -10.83 -1.38
N ASP A 322 7.09 -12.14 -1.59
CA ASP A 322 6.65 -13.19 -0.64
C ASP A 322 7.59 -13.36 0.56
N ARG A 323 8.73 -12.65 0.61
CA ARG A 323 9.74 -12.77 1.69
C ARG A 323 10.11 -14.24 1.96
N ARG A 324 10.32 -15.02 0.89
CA ARG A 324 10.73 -16.42 1.01
C ARG A 324 12.18 -16.52 1.48
N ILE A 325 12.45 -17.51 2.30
CA ILE A 325 13.78 -17.88 2.76
C ILE A 325 14.03 -19.30 2.29
N PRO A 326 15.06 -19.55 1.47
CA PRO A 326 15.44 -20.91 1.10
C PRO A 326 15.71 -21.75 2.35
N SER A 327 15.25 -23.00 2.35
CA SER A 327 15.53 -23.92 3.45
C SER A 327 15.64 -25.36 2.98
N VAL A 328 16.46 -26.16 3.66
CA VAL A 328 16.60 -27.60 3.44
C VAL A 328 15.49 -28.42 4.09
N GLY A 329 14.67 -27.81 4.97
CA GLY A 329 13.57 -28.45 5.68
C GLY A 329 12.55 -27.44 6.22
N GLU A 330 11.65 -27.88 7.10
CA GLU A 330 10.63 -27.00 7.69
C GLU A 330 11.23 -25.97 8.66
N THR A 331 12.27 -26.35 9.42
CA THR A 331 12.99 -25.40 10.28
C THR A 331 13.90 -24.53 9.42
N ILE A 332 13.60 -23.24 9.32
CA ILE A 332 14.39 -22.25 8.57
C ILE A 332 15.64 -21.86 9.36
N VAL A 333 15.48 -21.59 10.66
CA VAL A 333 16.59 -21.24 11.54
C VAL A 333 16.29 -21.66 12.97
N GLU A 334 17.33 -22.08 13.70
CA GLU A 334 17.24 -22.43 15.11
C GLU A 334 18.52 -21.99 15.82
N TYR A 335 18.38 -21.15 16.85
CA TYR A 335 19.47 -20.67 17.68
C TYR A 335 19.22 -21.02 19.15
N ASP A 336 20.23 -21.60 19.78
CA ASP A 336 20.34 -21.73 21.23
C ASP A 336 21.38 -20.72 21.71
N PHE A 337 20.96 -19.66 22.39
CA PHE A 337 21.87 -18.59 22.81
C PHE A 337 22.69 -18.95 24.06
N THR A 338 22.44 -20.11 24.66
CA THR A 338 23.32 -20.69 25.69
C THR A 338 24.56 -21.35 25.08
N GLN A 339 24.53 -21.63 23.77
CA GLN A 339 25.60 -22.29 23.03
C GLN A 339 26.23 -21.34 22.00
N SER A 340 27.45 -20.90 22.26
CA SER A 340 28.18 -20.00 21.36
C SER A 340 29.64 -20.37 21.19
N ASN A 341 30.24 -19.87 20.10
CA ASN A 341 31.68 -19.92 19.88
C ASN A 341 32.19 -18.49 19.70
N GLY A 342 32.53 -17.83 20.80
CA GLY A 342 32.84 -16.40 20.79
C GLY A 342 31.58 -15.56 20.57
N SER A 343 31.60 -14.65 19.59
CA SER A 343 30.46 -13.83 19.19
C SER A 343 29.46 -14.57 18.28
N THR A 344 29.87 -15.68 17.67
CA THR A 344 29.05 -16.39 16.69
C THR A 344 28.10 -17.38 17.37
N VAL A 345 26.82 -17.31 17.00
CA VAL A 345 25.77 -18.24 17.39
C VAL A 345 25.45 -19.15 16.22
N LYS A 346 25.60 -20.46 16.42
CA LYS A 346 25.44 -21.45 15.37
C LYS A 346 23.96 -21.72 15.08
N ASP A 347 23.53 -21.50 13.84
CA ASP A 347 22.29 -22.08 13.30
C ASP A 347 22.30 -23.62 13.35
N LEU A 348 21.31 -24.18 14.06
CA LEU A 348 21.10 -25.61 14.26
C LEU A 348 20.16 -26.25 13.22
N SER A 349 19.54 -25.46 12.35
CA SER A 349 18.59 -25.95 11.33
C SER A 349 19.25 -26.72 10.17
N GLY A 350 20.56 -26.52 9.97
CA GLY A 350 21.31 -27.05 8.84
C GLY A 350 21.36 -26.12 7.61
N ASN A 351 20.73 -24.93 7.67
CA ASN A 351 20.76 -23.95 6.58
C ASN A 351 22.02 -23.06 6.60
N GLY A 352 22.74 -23.01 7.72
CA GLY A 352 23.99 -22.25 7.84
C GLY A 352 23.77 -20.76 8.04
N TYR A 353 22.58 -20.35 8.49
CA TYR A 353 22.28 -18.96 8.80
C TYR A 353 22.86 -18.56 10.16
N HIS A 354 24.17 -18.70 10.39
CA HIS A 354 24.78 -18.34 11.68
C HIS A 354 24.56 -16.86 12.02
N ALA A 355 24.30 -16.56 13.29
CA ALA A 355 24.11 -15.19 13.78
C ALA A 355 25.37 -14.66 14.47
N GLU A 356 25.50 -13.35 14.55
CA GLU A 356 26.58 -12.66 15.26
C GLU A 356 26.00 -11.85 16.42
N SER A 357 26.57 -12.03 17.60
CA SER A 357 26.17 -11.36 18.83
C SER A 357 27.23 -10.34 19.28
N SER A 358 26.78 -9.13 19.56
CA SER A 358 27.53 -8.16 20.37
C SER A 358 27.11 -8.19 21.86
N CYS A 359 26.07 -8.96 22.18
CA CYS A 359 25.58 -9.14 23.54
C CYS A 359 26.39 -10.19 24.30
N GLU A 360 26.38 -10.08 25.63
CA GLU A 360 26.90 -11.12 26.51
C GLU A 360 26.06 -12.39 26.37
N LEU A 361 26.71 -13.52 26.14
CA LEU A 361 26.09 -14.84 26.02
C LEU A 361 26.47 -15.64 27.27
N GLY A 362 25.47 -16.14 28.00
CA GLY A 362 25.66 -16.87 29.26
C GLY A 362 24.79 -18.12 29.37
N GLU A 363 24.82 -18.74 30.55
CA GLU A 363 24.09 -20.00 30.81
C GLU A 363 22.56 -19.86 30.69
N GLU A 364 22.02 -18.65 30.89
CA GLU A 364 20.59 -18.35 30.73
C GLU A 364 20.22 -17.89 29.29
N GLY A 365 21.20 -17.68 28.41
CA GLY A 365 20.99 -17.14 27.05
C GLY A 365 21.72 -15.81 26.83
N ALA A 366 21.24 -15.04 25.86
CA ALA A 366 21.83 -13.74 25.53
C ALA A 366 21.22 -12.61 26.38
N VAL A 367 22.07 -11.82 27.04
CA VAL A 367 21.67 -10.66 27.84
C VAL A 367 21.56 -9.44 26.93
N LEU A 368 20.32 -9.02 26.67
CA LEU A 368 19.99 -7.90 25.80
C LEU A 368 20.01 -6.60 26.62
N THR A 369 20.77 -5.62 26.13
CA THR A 369 20.82 -4.24 26.64
C THR A 369 20.64 -3.26 25.49
N PRO A 370 20.35 -1.97 25.75
CA PRO A 370 20.23 -0.99 24.67
C PRO A 370 21.49 -0.81 23.81
N SER A 371 22.66 -1.24 24.31
CA SER A 371 23.94 -1.09 23.62
C SER A 371 24.39 -2.32 22.83
N CYS A 372 23.64 -3.42 22.84
CA CYS A 372 24.00 -4.65 22.14
C CYS A 372 22.83 -5.21 21.33
N SER A 373 23.16 -6.05 20.36
CA SER A 373 22.20 -6.80 19.56
C SER A 373 22.79 -8.09 19.02
N ILE A 374 21.90 -9.00 18.61
CA ILE A 374 22.23 -10.18 17.81
C ILE A 374 21.71 -9.95 16.40
N THR A 375 22.57 -10.12 15.40
CA THR A 375 22.22 -9.94 13.98
C THR A 375 22.22 -11.27 13.26
N THR A 376 21.20 -11.55 12.46
CA THR A 376 21.12 -12.72 11.58
C THR A 376 21.39 -12.32 10.13
N PRO A 377 21.76 -13.25 9.24
CA PRO A 377 21.87 -12.96 7.81
C PRO A 377 20.50 -12.87 7.11
N LEU A 378 19.41 -13.03 7.84
CA LEU A 378 18.04 -12.98 7.33
C LEU A 378 17.46 -11.57 7.53
N THR A 379 16.34 -11.28 6.88
CA THR A 379 15.64 -10.00 7.05
C THR A 379 14.25 -10.21 7.60
N GLN A 380 13.40 -10.88 6.83
CA GLN A 380 12.02 -11.22 7.19
C GLN A 380 11.60 -12.53 6.53
N LYS A 381 10.63 -13.22 7.14
CA LYS A 381 9.92 -14.37 6.53
C LYS A 381 8.46 -14.03 6.27
N GLY A 382 8.02 -14.31 5.05
CA GLY A 382 6.64 -14.17 4.61
C GLY A 382 5.64 -15.02 5.41
N ARG A 383 4.35 -14.72 5.26
CA ARG A 383 3.16 -15.44 5.77
C ARG A 383 3.35 -16.96 5.91
N ASN A 384 2.59 -17.54 6.83
CA ASN A 384 2.63 -18.97 7.20
C ASN A 384 3.99 -19.31 7.84
N TYR A 385 4.18 -18.84 9.06
CA TYR A 385 5.37 -19.09 9.86
C TYR A 385 5.03 -19.25 11.33
N THR A 386 5.91 -19.94 12.04
CA THR A 386 5.94 -19.95 13.51
C THR A 386 7.34 -19.58 13.99
N LEU A 387 7.46 -18.44 14.65
CA LEU A 387 8.68 -17.99 15.34
C LEU A 387 8.52 -18.24 16.84
N SER A 388 9.13 -19.31 17.34
CA SER A 388 9.13 -19.66 18.77
C SER A 388 10.36 -19.07 19.46
N PHE A 389 10.21 -18.57 20.68
CA PHE A 389 11.32 -18.01 21.46
C PHE A 389 11.02 -18.04 22.97
N SER A 390 12.09 -18.07 23.76
CA SER A 390 12.03 -17.91 25.21
C SER A 390 12.56 -16.53 25.61
N ILE A 391 11.81 -15.81 26.44
CA ILE A 391 12.12 -14.43 26.83
C ILE A 391 11.92 -14.21 28.33
N LYS A 392 12.80 -13.40 28.93
CA LYS A 392 12.70 -12.92 30.32
C LYS A 392 13.06 -11.43 30.37
N PRO A 393 12.09 -10.51 30.30
CA PRO A 393 12.36 -9.09 30.52
C PRO A 393 13.00 -8.88 31.90
N THR A 394 14.06 -8.09 31.99
CA THR A 394 14.74 -7.80 33.27
C THR A 394 14.35 -6.44 33.85
N SER A 395 13.72 -5.59 33.04
CA SER A 395 13.18 -4.30 33.45
C SER A 395 11.91 -3.95 32.65
N ALA A 396 11.33 -2.78 32.93
CA ALA A 396 10.20 -2.23 32.16
C ALA A 396 10.68 -1.40 30.93
N ALA A 397 11.95 -1.49 30.55
CA ALA A 397 12.50 -0.77 29.42
C ALA A 397 11.83 -1.22 28.12
N LYS A 398 11.19 -0.26 27.43
CA LYS A 398 10.45 -0.53 26.20
C LYS A 398 11.37 -0.57 24.99
N GLY A 399 11.03 -1.42 24.03
CA GLY A 399 11.79 -1.49 22.79
C GLY A 399 11.50 -2.71 21.93
N ALA A 400 12.15 -2.77 20.78
CA ALA A 400 12.07 -3.91 19.88
C ALA A 400 12.73 -5.15 20.51
N ILE A 401 11.99 -6.27 20.55
CA ILE A 401 12.54 -7.59 20.85
C ILE A 401 13.14 -8.15 19.57
N PHE A 402 12.34 -8.15 18.50
CA PHE A 402 12.73 -8.57 17.16
C PHE A 402 12.47 -7.43 16.18
N SER A 403 13.41 -7.20 15.26
CA SER A 403 13.23 -6.30 14.12
C SER A 403 13.77 -6.92 12.84
N GLY A 404 13.17 -6.54 11.71
CA GLY A 404 13.63 -6.98 10.40
C GLY A 404 12.79 -6.40 9.28
N GLY A 405 13.45 -5.86 8.26
CA GLY A 405 12.80 -5.18 7.13
C GLY A 405 11.82 -4.11 7.62
N ASP A 406 10.55 -4.24 7.23
CA ASP A 406 9.46 -3.36 7.63
C ASP A 406 8.58 -3.95 8.76
N SER A 407 9.12 -4.84 9.59
CA SER A 407 8.38 -5.50 10.68
C SER A 407 9.14 -5.53 12.01
N GLY A 408 8.40 -5.67 13.11
CA GLY A 408 8.97 -5.90 14.43
C GLY A 408 7.97 -6.46 15.44
N LEU A 409 8.49 -7.09 16.50
CA LEU A 409 7.76 -7.45 17.71
C LEU A 409 8.39 -6.70 18.89
N TRP A 410 7.60 -5.86 19.55
CA TRP A 410 8.10 -4.91 20.53
C TRP A 410 7.50 -5.16 21.91
N PHE A 411 8.32 -4.96 22.94
CA PHE A 411 7.92 -4.88 24.33
C PHE A 411 7.56 -3.42 24.64
N GLY A 412 6.35 -3.00 24.27
CA GLY A 412 5.92 -1.61 24.45
C GLY A 412 6.60 -0.59 23.51
N ASN A 413 6.15 0.66 23.56
CA ASN A 413 6.69 1.77 22.74
C ASN A 413 6.83 3.11 23.50
N GLY A 414 7.57 3.14 24.60
CA GLY A 414 7.76 4.36 25.39
C GLY A 414 6.53 4.74 26.22
N THR A 415 5.35 4.88 25.60
CA THR A 415 4.09 5.27 26.24
C THR A 415 3.14 4.11 26.50
N VAL A 416 3.19 3.04 25.71
CA VAL A 416 2.35 1.84 25.89
C VAL A 416 3.22 0.67 26.37
N ASP A 417 2.74 -0.05 27.39
CA ASP A 417 3.45 -1.21 27.98
C ASP A 417 3.07 -2.55 27.33
N ALA A 418 2.01 -2.56 26.53
CA ALA A 418 1.55 -3.75 25.82
C ALA A 418 2.56 -4.23 24.77
N VAL A 419 2.66 -5.55 24.60
CA VAL A 419 3.33 -6.16 23.46
C VAL A 419 2.62 -5.72 22.19
N MET A 420 3.40 -5.34 21.18
CA MET A 420 2.86 -4.88 19.91
C MET A 420 3.66 -5.41 18.74
N LEU A 421 2.95 -5.66 17.64
CA LEU A 421 3.58 -5.74 16.33
C LEU A 421 3.81 -4.33 15.80
N PHE A 422 4.86 -4.22 15.01
CA PHE A 422 5.17 -3.06 14.21
C PHE A 422 5.21 -3.49 12.75
N SER A 423 4.57 -2.71 11.86
CA SER A 423 4.79 -2.85 10.42
C SER A 423 4.72 -1.52 9.69
N GLY A 424 5.74 -1.24 8.87
CA GLY A 424 5.89 0.02 8.14
C GLY A 424 6.01 1.19 9.10
N GLU A 425 4.90 1.83 9.43
CA GLU A 425 4.81 2.96 10.37
C GLU A 425 3.72 2.79 11.42
N SER A 426 3.05 1.64 11.44
CA SER A 426 1.93 1.36 12.33
C SER A 426 2.30 0.34 13.39
N THR A 427 1.69 0.49 14.57
CA THR A 427 1.77 -0.51 15.64
C THR A 427 0.40 -1.12 15.93
N TYR A 428 0.42 -2.40 16.30
CA TYR A 428 -0.76 -3.21 16.59
C TYR A 428 -0.56 -3.83 17.97
N ALA A 429 -1.22 -3.29 18.98
CA ALA A 429 -1.00 -3.70 20.37
C ALA A 429 -1.98 -4.79 20.82
N LEU A 430 -1.49 -5.72 21.63
CA LEU A 430 -2.33 -6.68 22.37
C LEU A 430 -2.78 -6.10 23.70
N ASN A 431 -3.70 -6.80 24.37
CA ASN A 431 -3.95 -6.60 25.79
C ASN A 431 -3.09 -7.54 26.64
N TYR A 432 -1.76 -7.50 26.44
CA TYR A 432 -0.81 -8.39 27.08
C TYR A 432 0.57 -7.74 27.22
N THR A 433 1.26 -8.04 28.32
CA THR A 433 2.65 -7.63 28.58
C THR A 433 3.41 -8.84 29.15
N PHE A 434 4.65 -9.07 28.70
CA PHE A 434 5.49 -10.11 29.28
C PHE A 434 5.83 -9.77 30.74
N PRO A 435 5.71 -10.73 31.69
CA PRO A 435 6.05 -10.50 33.09
C PRO A 435 7.56 -10.22 33.26
N VAL A 436 7.88 -9.13 33.98
CA VAL A 436 9.28 -8.78 34.29
C VAL A 436 9.84 -9.74 35.34
N GLY A 437 11.01 -10.29 35.07
CA GLY A 437 11.73 -11.22 35.94
C GLY A 437 11.35 -12.69 35.77
N GLU A 438 10.38 -12.99 34.91
CA GLU A 438 9.87 -14.35 34.68
C GLU A 438 10.16 -14.83 33.26
N TRP A 439 10.49 -16.12 33.12
CA TRP A 439 10.65 -16.75 31.82
C TRP A 439 9.29 -17.00 31.18
N THR A 440 9.18 -16.65 29.90
CA THR A 440 8.00 -16.89 29.08
C THR A 440 8.40 -17.61 27.80
N GLU A 441 7.71 -18.73 27.51
CA GLU A 441 7.76 -19.39 26.21
C GLU A 441 6.67 -18.80 25.32
N ALA A 442 7.07 -18.21 24.19
CA ALA A 442 6.18 -17.50 23.29
C ALA A 442 6.36 -17.96 21.84
N LYS A 443 5.29 -17.81 21.05
CA LYS A 443 5.32 -18.01 19.60
C LYS A 443 4.66 -16.84 18.90
N LEU A 444 5.36 -16.24 17.95
CA LEU A 444 4.75 -15.35 16.97
C LEU A 444 4.36 -16.18 15.74
N VAL A 445 3.05 -16.26 15.46
CA VAL A 445 2.49 -17.13 14.43
C VAL A 445 1.82 -16.30 13.36
N GLY A 446 2.34 -16.34 12.14
CA GLY A 446 1.68 -15.74 10.97
C GLY A 446 0.89 -16.82 10.23
N GLN A 447 -0.43 -16.70 10.12
CA GLN A 447 -1.30 -17.66 9.44
C GLN A 447 -2.21 -16.94 8.43
N GLY A 448 -1.92 -17.09 7.15
CA GLY A 448 -2.64 -16.39 6.08
C GLY A 448 -2.65 -14.87 6.30
N ARG A 449 -3.84 -14.31 6.56
CA ARG A 449 -4.07 -12.86 6.75
C ARG A 449 -4.00 -12.42 8.23
N GLN A 450 -3.59 -13.31 9.13
CA GLN A 450 -3.66 -13.12 10.56
C GLN A 450 -2.28 -13.31 11.20
N THR A 451 -2.03 -12.62 12.29
CA THR A 451 -0.84 -12.80 13.12
C THR A 451 -1.23 -12.91 14.58
N PHE A 452 -0.60 -13.84 15.29
CA PHE A 452 -0.92 -14.16 16.68
C PHE A 452 0.34 -14.18 17.54
N LEU A 453 0.17 -13.89 18.82
CA LEU A 453 1.12 -14.23 19.86
C LEU A 453 0.52 -15.34 20.73
N ASP A 454 1.18 -16.49 20.78
CA ASP A 454 0.84 -17.58 21.68
C ASP A 454 1.78 -17.55 22.89
N VAL A 455 1.23 -17.50 24.10
CA VAL A 455 2.01 -17.54 25.35
C VAL A 455 1.44 -18.59 26.27
N GLY A 456 2.22 -19.62 26.62
CA GLY A 456 1.77 -20.65 27.55
C GLY A 456 0.50 -21.41 27.13
N GLY A 457 0.14 -21.38 25.84
CA GLY A 457 -1.10 -21.95 25.30
C GLY A 457 -2.23 -20.93 25.08
N ASP A 458 -2.11 -19.71 25.61
CA ASP A 458 -3.05 -18.62 25.35
C ASP A 458 -2.71 -17.92 24.04
N ARG A 459 -3.61 -18.01 23.06
CA ARG A 459 -3.47 -17.44 21.72
C ARG A 459 -4.15 -16.09 21.61
N MET A 460 -3.40 -15.05 21.27
CA MET A 460 -3.87 -13.67 21.16
C MET A 460 -3.67 -13.14 19.75
N GLU A 461 -4.72 -12.60 19.14
CA GLU A 461 -4.67 -12.07 17.76
C GLU A 461 -4.33 -10.59 17.74
N PHE A 462 -3.41 -10.20 16.85
CA PHE A 462 -3.16 -8.80 16.54
C PHE A 462 -4.22 -8.28 15.56
N LEU A 463 -4.83 -7.16 15.90
CA LEU A 463 -5.88 -6.53 15.10
C LEU A 463 -5.48 -5.10 14.73
N THR A 464 -5.90 -4.65 13.55
CA THR A 464 -5.96 -3.23 13.20
C THR A 464 -7.33 -2.65 13.53
N ILE A 465 -7.35 -1.37 13.89
CA ILE A 465 -8.56 -0.61 14.19
C ILE A 465 -8.66 0.51 13.17
N MET A 466 -9.70 0.46 12.35
CA MET A 466 -9.97 1.44 11.31
C MET A 466 -11.18 2.27 11.70
N GLY A 467 -11.15 3.57 11.40
CA GLY A 467 -12.33 4.43 11.49
C GLY A 467 -13.15 4.34 10.21
N TRP A 468 -14.40 3.88 10.29
CA TRP A 468 -15.30 3.91 9.15
C TRP A 468 -15.98 5.28 9.08
N ASN A 469 -15.52 6.10 8.14
CA ASN A 469 -16.07 7.42 7.83
C ASN A 469 -16.26 8.32 9.06
N GLY A 470 -15.44 8.13 10.10
CA GLY A 470 -15.55 8.87 11.36
C GLY A 470 -16.72 8.49 12.27
N ALA A 471 -17.54 7.51 11.89
CA ALA A 471 -18.78 7.17 12.60
C ALA A 471 -18.60 6.01 13.60
N ARG A 472 -17.81 4.98 13.25
CA ARG A 472 -17.56 3.81 14.11
C ARG A 472 -16.18 3.19 13.84
N PHE A 473 -15.74 2.31 14.73
CA PHE A 473 -14.55 1.50 14.50
C PHE A 473 -14.87 0.16 13.86
N VAL A 474 -13.97 -0.29 12.97
CA VAL A 474 -13.97 -1.63 12.38
C VAL A 474 -12.65 -2.30 12.77
N TRP A 475 -12.76 -3.49 13.36
CA TRP A 475 -11.63 -4.31 13.74
C TRP A 475 -11.40 -5.37 12.68
N GLN A 476 -10.15 -5.55 12.26
CA GLN A 476 -9.78 -6.59 11.31
C GLN A 476 -8.44 -7.23 11.68
N PRO A 477 -8.23 -8.51 11.34
CA PRO A 477 -6.92 -9.14 11.46
C PRO A 477 -5.84 -8.41 10.68
N ILE A 478 -4.60 -8.44 11.17
CA ILE A 478 -3.43 -7.91 10.47
C ILE A 478 -2.41 -9.04 10.22
N ALA A 479 -1.81 -9.03 9.03
CA ALA A 479 -0.72 -9.93 8.66
C ALA A 479 0.62 -9.18 8.69
N VAL A 480 1.54 -9.62 9.55
CA VAL A 480 2.89 -9.05 9.64
C VAL A 480 3.92 -10.16 9.43
N GLU A 481 4.88 -9.88 8.56
CA GLU A 481 5.98 -10.81 8.27
C GLU A 481 6.88 -11.00 9.49
N ALA A 482 7.50 -12.18 9.62
CA ALA A 482 8.34 -12.48 10.78
C ALA A 482 9.58 -11.57 10.78
N PRO A 483 9.84 -10.80 11.85
CA PRO A 483 11.05 -9.98 11.96
C PRO A 483 12.24 -10.84 12.38
N LEU A 484 13.30 -10.90 11.55
CA LEU A 484 14.40 -11.85 11.76
C LEU A 484 15.79 -11.21 11.76
N ALA A 485 15.94 -9.97 11.29
CA ALA A 485 17.26 -9.36 11.10
C ALA A 485 18.00 -9.16 12.42
N THR A 486 17.30 -8.77 13.48
CA THR A 486 17.93 -8.37 14.73
C THR A 486 17.09 -8.79 15.93
N VAL A 487 17.77 -9.29 16.95
CA VAL A 487 17.24 -9.53 18.30
C VAL A 487 17.86 -8.51 19.26
N GLY A 488 17.05 -7.75 19.98
CA GLY A 488 17.49 -6.65 20.84
C GLY A 488 17.92 -5.38 20.09
N GLY A 489 18.75 -4.54 20.71
CA GLY A 489 19.27 -3.29 20.14
C GLY A 489 18.28 -2.12 20.06
N GLY A 490 16.99 -2.36 20.36
CA GLY A 490 15.92 -1.37 20.24
C GLY A 490 15.43 -0.77 21.57
N GLY A 491 16.23 -0.82 22.64
CA GLY A 491 15.88 -0.34 23.98
C GLY A 491 15.30 -1.38 24.94
N PHE A 492 14.94 -2.57 24.44
CA PHE A 492 14.52 -3.70 25.28
C PHE A 492 15.66 -4.19 26.17
N GLU A 493 15.33 -4.51 27.43
CA GLU A 493 16.26 -5.09 28.40
C GLU A 493 15.72 -6.44 28.90
N GLY A 494 16.51 -7.49 28.72
CA GLY A 494 16.08 -8.84 29.10
C GLY A 494 17.08 -9.92 28.74
N VAL A 495 16.65 -11.17 28.90
CA VAL A 495 17.37 -12.36 28.45
C VAL A 495 16.53 -13.08 27.42
N ILE A 496 17.16 -13.56 26.36
CA ILE A 496 16.52 -14.36 25.31
C ILE A 496 17.28 -15.70 25.23
N GLY A 497 16.58 -16.81 25.49
CA GLY A 497 17.23 -18.12 25.67
C GLY A 497 17.53 -18.80 24.34
N GLY A 498 16.60 -18.71 23.40
CA GLY A 498 16.74 -19.23 22.05
C GLY A 498 15.60 -18.76 21.15
N MET A 499 15.74 -19.00 19.84
CA MET A 499 14.66 -18.78 18.88
C MET A 499 14.68 -19.83 17.79
N LYS A 500 13.49 -20.17 17.27
CA LYS A 500 13.31 -21.13 16.19
C LYS A 500 12.22 -20.65 15.24
N LEU A 501 12.55 -20.59 13.95
CA LEU A 501 11.61 -20.26 12.89
C LEU A 501 11.31 -21.52 12.07
N VAL A 502 10.03 -21.83 11.92
CA VAL A 502 9.51 -22.92 11.09
C VAL A 502 8.64 -22.33 9.98
N ASP A 503 8.78 -22.86 8.77
CA ASP A 503 7.89 -22.59 7.65
C ASP A 503 6.57 -23.37 7.82
N GLY A 504 5.45 -22.67 7.75
CA GLY A 504 4.14 -23.19 8.12
C GLY A 504 3.66 -22.72 9.51
N ALA A 505 2.34 -22.70 9.69
CA ALA A 505 1.64 -22.29 10.90
C ALA A 505 0.56 -23.31 11.26
#